data_AF-A0A972EU29-F1
#
_entry.id   AF-A0A972EU29-F1
#
_cell.length_a   1.000
_cell.length_b   1.000
_cell.length_c   1.000
_cell.angle_alpha   90.00
_cell.angle_beta   90.00
_cell.angle_gamma   90.00
#
_symmetry.space_group_name_H-M   'P 1'
#
loop_
_entity.id
_entity.type
_entity.pdbx_description
1 polymer ?
#
loop_
_entity_poly.entity_id
_entity_poly.type
_entity_poly.pdbx_seq_one_letter_code
_entity_poly.pdbx_strand_id
1 'polypeptide(L)'
;MLESADDILRHFAHAESVTSGFDEPQIVEETLKAKLILAENHWRKLIDQAERHGYFRRQIGFLLDFCGAVAASNDLDPCHWEKVEHTIRQANFEQYLTLAEKTFSASDLVDQGRYRWQRALLSNGDYLLPRGSNLSFLVNTITDETSWKRFLRGTGTNPEPREFLKQLWDQLNSNEELDPQLECLIDADHKLEPWREALIHCPEAFEYCEKNYMRKESQNTIYLLRRTQLNGFHADLFTYCLYVELKSTLKILRPSHWDVPDKYTEPCLNLIGNLKGKQITFSVFSDNEGYRIQIPQTDCSEYENLEKALKNVEYSVEGNFLQRLLSRSDINSHLKALDEVFDSV
;
A
#
# COMPACT_ATOMS: atom_id res chain seq x y z
N MET A 1 27.96 -4.51 39.34
CA MET A 1 28.84 -4.61 38.16
C MET A 1 28.41 -5.86 37.41
N LEU A 2 28.01 -5.75 36.15
CA LEU A 2 27.71 -6.93 35.32
C LEU A 2 29.02 -7.70 35.14
N GLU A 3 29.10 -8.93 35.64
CA GLU A 3 30.28 -9.82 35.64
C GLU A 3 30.76 -10.23 34.24
N SER A 4 30.30 -9.57 33.17
CA SER A 4 30.60 -9.91 31.77
C SER A 4 30.73 -8.68 30.87
N ALA A 5 30.90 -7.47 31.43
CA ALA A 5 30.99 -6.24 30.64
C ALA A 5 32.14 -6.24 29.62
N ASP A 6 33.26 -6.92 29.94
CA ASP A 6 34.44 -7.00 29.08
C ASP A 6 34.34 -8.07 27.98
N ASP A 7 33.35 -8.97 28.03
CA ASP A 7 33.18 -10.07 27.06
C ASP A 7 31.69 -10.32 26.69
N ILE A 8 30.96 -9.22 26.54
CA ILE A 8 29.50 -9.25 26.31
C ILE A 8 29.13 -9.99 25.02
N LEU A 9 30.01 -9.97 24.01
CA LEU A 9 29.79 -10.64 22.73
C LEU A 9 29.85 -12.16 22.88
N ARG A 10 30.85 -12.70 23.58
CA ARG A 10 30.89 -14.14 23.83
C ARG A 10 29.73 -14.58 24.71
N HIS A 11 29.34 -13.74 25.67
CA HIS A 11 28.16 -14.01 26.48
C HIS A 11 26.89 -14.18 25.64
N PHE A 12 26.62 -13.25 24.71
CA PHE A 12 25.47 -13.38 23.80
C PHE A 12 25.62 -14.55 22.81
N ALA A 13 26.80 -14.77 22.24
CA ALA A 13 27.03 -15.86 21.28
C ALA A 13 26.83 -17.26 21.88
N HIS A 14 27.06 -17.42 23.19
CA HIS A 14 27.00 -18.70 23.93
C HIS A 14 25.83 -18.80 24.92
N ALA A 15 24.90 -17.84 24.94
CA ALA A 15 23.77 -17.88 25.87
C ALA A 15 22.84 -19.07 25.56
N GLU A 16 22.84 -20.09 26.42
CA GLU A 16 21.98 -21.30 26.30
C GLU A 16 20.56 -21.12 26.86
N SER A 17 20.25 -19.98 27.51
CA SER A 17 18.91 -19.74 28.08
C SER A 17 18.43 -18.31 27.91
N VAL A 18 17.12 -18.18 27.67
CA VAL A 18 16.40 -16.90 27.60
C VAL A 18 16.68 -16.13 28.88
N THR A 19 17.43 -15.02 28.79
CA THR A 19 17.50 -14.03 29.86
C THR A 19 16.07 -13.57 30.16
N SER A 20 15.50 -14.02 31.29
CA SER A 20 14.10 -13.76 31.62
C SER A 20 13.83 -12.25 31.62
N GLY A 21 12.83 -11.81 30.83
CA GLY A 21 12.42 -10.41 30.76
C GLY A 21 12.84 -9.64 29.50
N PHE A 22 13.53 -10.26 28.54
CA PHE A 22 13.83 -9.67 27.23
C PHE A 22 12.95 -10.25 26.12
N ASP A 23 12.67 -9.44 25.10
CA ASP A 23 11.91 -9.82 23.89
C ASP A 23 12.70 -10.90 23.11
N GLU A 24 12.10 -12.08 22.90
CA GLU A 24 12.77 -13.24 22.28
C GLU A 24 13.34 -12.93 20.88
N PRO A 25 12.64 -12.22 19.97
CA PRO A 25 13.22 -11.79 18.70
C PRO A 25 14.48 -10.92 18.86
N GLN A 26 14.54 -10.07 19.89
CA GLN A 26 15.72 -9.25 20.16
C GLN A 26 16.90 -10.12 20.61
N ILE A 27 16.67 -11.13 21.46
CA ILE A 27 17.74 -12.06 21.87
C ILE A 27 18.29 -12.79 20.65
N VAL A 28 17.42 -13.30 19.78
CA VAL A 28 17.82 -14.00 18.55
C VAL A 28 18.67 -13.09 17.67
N GLU A 29 18.25 -11.84 17.47
CA GLU A 29 18.98 -10.85 16.69
C GLU A 29 20.37 -10.54 17.29
N GLU A 30 20.46 -10.25 18.59
CA GLU A 30 21.73 -9.93 19.26
C GLU A 30 22.70 -11.12 19.28
N THR A 31 22.19 -12.34 19.47
CA THR A 31 22.99 -13.56 19.40
C THR A 31 23.58 -13.75 18.01
N LEU A 32 22.80 -13.57 16.95
CA LEU A 32 23.29 -13.69 15.58
C LEU A 32 24.33 -12.62 15.27
N LYS A 33 24.09 -11.36 15.64
CA LYS A 33 25.08 -10.27 15.50
C LYS A 33 26.40 -10.63 16.17
N ALA A 34 26.36 -11.11 17.41
CA ALA A 34 27.55 -11.49 18.15
C ALA A 34 28.32 -12.62 17.45
N LYS A 35 27.62 -13.66 16.99
CA LYS A 35 28.23 -14.77 16.23
C LYS A 35 28.90 -14.29 14.94
N LEU A 36 28.24 -13.44 14.18
CA LEU A 36 28.78 -12.87 12.94
C LEU A 36 30.05 -12.04 13.19
N ILE A 37 30.02 -11.18 14.21
CA ILE A 37 31.15 -10.32 14.60
C ILE A 37 32.36 -11.15 15.08
N LEU A 38 32.12 -12.24 15.81
CA LEU A 38 33.18 -13.11 16.29
C LEU A 38 33.77 -13.99 15.18
N ALA A 39 32.95 -14.37 14.18
CA ALA A 39 33.37 -15.18 13.05
C ALA A 39 34.22 -14.41 12.03
N GLU A 40 33.83 -13.18 11.68
CA GLU A 40 34.55 -12.37 10.70
C GLU A 40 34.49 -10.88 11.04
N ASN A 41 35.64 -10.20 11.06
CA ASN A 41 35.81 -8.86 11.63
C ASN A 41 35.06 -7.74 10.87
N HIS A 42 34.82 -7.87 9.57
CA HIS A 42 34.15 -6.85 8.76
C HIS A 42 32.66 -6.70 9.13
N TRP A 43 32.04 -7.74 9.69
CA TRP A 43 30.66 -7.66 10.19
C TRP A 43 30.45 -6.55 11.21
N ARG A 44 31.44 -6.32 12.09
CA ARG A 44 31.36 -5.26 13.11
C ARG A 44 31.09 -3.91 12.48
N LYS A 45 31.83 -3.56 11.43
CA LYS A 45 31.71 -2.27 10.76
C LYS A 45 30.29 -2.08 10.18
N LEU A 46 29.77 -3.12 9.53
CA LEU A 46 28.47 -3.09 8.87
C LEU A 46 27.32 -3.01 9.87
N ILE A 47 27.37 -3.84 10.92
CA ILE A 47 26.38 -3.85 12.00
C ILE A 47 26.40 -2.50 12.73
N ASP A 48 27.59 -2.00 13.12
CA ASP A 48 27.71 -0.71 13.80
C ASP A 48 27.18 0.46 12.94
N GLN A 49 27.35 0.42 11.62
CA GLN A 49 26.77 1.41 10.72
C GLN A 49 25.24 1.33 10.72
N ALA A 50 24.69 0.15 10.48
CA ALA A 50 23.24 -0.06 10.40
C ALA A 50 22.54 0.29 11.73
N GLU A 51 23.13 -0.05 12.87
CA GLU A 51 22.56 0.26 14.19
C GLU A 51 22.51 1.75 14.53
N ARG A 52 23.39 2.56 13.92
CA ARG A 52 23.40 4.02 14.10
C ARG A 52 22.27 4.71 13.35
N HIS A 53 21.60 4.02 12.44
CA HIS A 53 20.47 4.59 11.72
C HIS A 53 19.33 4.95 12.68
N GLY A 54 18.91 6.21 12.67
CA GLY A 54 17.97 6.77 13.66
C GLY A 54 16.63 6.05 13.70
N TYR A 55 16.18 5.53 12.56
CA TYR A 55 14.90 4.84 12.45
C TYR A 55 14.93 3.41 13.01
N PHE A 56 15.99 2.65 12.72
CA PHE A 56 16.09 1.24 13.09
C PHE A 56 16.32 1.06 14.59
N ARG A 57 16.95 2.05 15.26
CA ARG A 57 17.22 2.04 16.71
C ARG A 57 17.79 0.70 17.18
N ARG A 58 18.86 0.26 16.51
CA ARG A 58 19.57 -1.02 16.74
C ARG A 58 18.82 -2.30 16.32
N GLN A 59 17.59 -2.20 15.83
CA GLN A 59 16.82 -3.37 15.36
C GLN A 59 16.98 -3.49 13.84
N ILE A 60 17.99 -4.28 13.45
CA ILE A 60 18.44 -4.48 12.08
C ILE A 60 18.27 -5.94 11.62
N GLY A 61 17.53 -6.76 12.38
CA GLY A 61 17.32 -8.17 12.06
C GLY A 61 16.75 -8.40 10.65
N PHE A 62 15.95 -7.46 10.13
CA PHE A 62 15.47 -7.53 8.74
C PHE A 62 16.61 -7.47 7.71
N LEU A 63 17.69 -6.73 7.95
CA LEU A 63 18.86 -6.68 7.06
C LEU A 63 19.64 -8.00 7.11
N LEU A 64 19.79 -8.58 8.30
CA LEU A 64 20.42 -9.90 8.48
C LEU A 64 19.62 -11.01 7.80
N ASP A 65 18.29 -10.88 7.81
CA ASP A 65 17.40 -11.80 7.12
C ASP A 65 17.49 -11.63 5.60
N PHE A 66 17.35 -10.40 5.10
CA PHE A 66 17.38 -10.11 3.67
C PHE A 66 18.72 -10.49 3.03
N CYS A 67 19.84 -10.30 3.73
CA CYS A 67 21.15 -10.70 3.25
C CYS A 67 21.41 -12.22 3.33
N GLY A 68 20.46 -13.01 3.87
CA GLY A 68 20.54 -14.46 3.98
C GLY A 68 21.38 -14.97 5.16
N ALA A 69 21.74 -14.10 6.12
CA ALA A 69 22.49 -14.52 7.30
C ALA A 69 21.62 -15.32 8.29
N VAL A 70 20.35 -14.94 8.47
CA VAL A 70 19.41 -15.68 9.32
C VAL A 70 19.23 -17.12 8.82
N ALA A 71 18.80 -17.28 7.57
CA ALA A 71 18.59 -18.60 6.97
C ALA A 71 19.84 -19.48 7.05
N ALA A 72 21.01 -18.94 6.67
CA ALA A 72 22.26 -19.68 6.73
C ALA A 72 22.69 -20.07 8.14
N SER A 73 22.40 -19.23 9.14
CA SER A 73 22.78 -19.48 10.53
C SER A 73 21.95 -20.59 11.19
N ASN A 74 20.76 -20.86 10.65
CA ASN A 74 19.94 -21.98 11.06
C ASN A 74 20.53 -23.32 10.57
N ASP A 75 21.22 -23.31 9.42
CA ASP A 75 21.83 -24.50 8.83
C ASP A 75 23.23 -24.78 9.39
N LEU A 76 24.04 -23.73 9.54
CA LEU A 76 25.43 -23.82 9.99
C LEU A 76 25.81 -22.60 10.83
N ASP A 77 26.43 -22.83 11.98
CA ASP A 77 26.89 -21.73 12.84
C ASP A 77 27.88 -20.82 12.07
N PRO A 78 27.73 -19.48 12.14
CA PRO A 78 28.59 -18.55 11.41
C PRO A 78 30.10 -18.74 11.61
N CYS A 79 30.55 -19.30 12.74
CA CYS A 79 31.99 -19.56 12.94
C CYS A 79 32.56 -20.66 12.03
N HIS A 80 31.69 -21.44 11.36
CA HIS A 80 32.09 -22.48 10.41
C HIS A 80 31.86 -22.08 8.95
N TRP A 81 31.33 -20.89 8.66
CA TRP A 81 31.17 -20.43 7.29
C TRP A 81 32.53 -20.20 6.64
N GLU A 82 32.62 -20.50 5.34
CA GLU A 82 33.80 -20.15 4.59
C GLU A 82 33.91 -18.62 4.42
N LYS A 83 35.12 -18.11 4.20
CA LYS A 83 35.32 -16.67 3.97
C LYS A 83 34.50 -16.13 2.80
N VAL A 84 34.30 -16.95 1.76
CA VAL A 84 33.47 -16.58 0.59
C VAL A 84 32.00 -16.42 0.99
N GLU A 85 31.49 -17.25 1.88
CA GLU A 85 30.13 -17.21 2.38
C GLU A 85 29.86 -15.95 3.21
N HIS A 86 30.81 -15.55 4.07
CA HIS A 86 30.75 -14.26 4.75
C HIS A 86 30.78 -13.11 3.74
N THR A 87 31.70 -13.13 2.78
CA THR A 87 31.88 -12.05 1.80
C THR A 87 30.60 -11.80 0.98
N ILE A 88 29.93 -12.87 0.52
CA ILE A 88 28.66 -12.76 -0.22
C ILE A 88 27.58 -12.09 0.63
N ARG A 89 27.41 -12.54 1.88
CA ARG A 89 26.37 -12.01 2.77
C ARG A 89 26.67 -10.58 3.23
N GLN A 90 27.93 -10.23 3.42
CA GLN A 90 28.36 -8.86 3.71
C GLN A 90 28.06 -7.92 2.54
N ALA A 91 28.34 -8.34 1.30
CA ALA A 91 28.01 -7.56 0.10
C ALA A 91 26.48 -7.35 -0.03
N ASN A 92 25.69 -8.41 0.18
CA ASN A 92 24.23 -8.31 0.19
C ASN A 92 23.74 -7.38 1.31
N PHE A 93 24.32 -7.48 2.51
CA PHE A 93 23.98 -6.62 3.63
C PHE A 93 24.26 -5.15 3.32
N GLU A 94 25.41 -4.82 2.72
CA GLU A 94 25.76 -3.47 2.27
C GLU A 94 24.76 -2.94 1.23
N GLN A 95 24.33 -3.78 0.27
CA GLN A 95 23.32 -3.41 -0.71
C GLN A 95 21.98 -3.07 -0.05
N TYR A 96 21.47 -3.93 0.83
CA TYR A 96 20.20 -3.69 1.52
C TYR A 96 20.29 -2.51 2.50
N LEU A 97 21.43 -2.33 3.18
CA LEU A 97 21.64 -1.17 4.05
C LEU A 97 21.56 0.13 3.24
N THR A 98 22.20 0.18 2.07
CA THR A 98 22.14 1.34 1.17
C THR A 98 20.71 1.66 0.75
N LEU A 99 19.92 0.63 0.39
CA LEU A 99 18.51 0.80 0.04
C LEU A 99 17.67 1.24 1.25
N ALA A 100 17.94 0.68 2.43
CA ALA A 100 17.25 1.02 3.65
C ALA A 100 17.52 2.48 4.08
N GLU A 101 18.76 2.96 3.95
CA GLU A 101 19.15 4.36 4.19
C GLU A 101 18.53 5.34 3.17
N LYS A 102 18.24 4.89 1.95
CA LYS A 102 17.49 5.66 0.95
C LYS A 102 15.97 5.62 1.17
N THR A 103 15.46 4.55 1.76
CA THR A 103 14.01 4.36 2.01
C THR A 103 13.55 5.07 3.28
N PHE A 104 14.40 5.07 4.33
CA PHE A 104 14.08 5.63 5.64
C PHE A 104 15.03 6.76 6.00
N SER A 105 14.48 7.89 6.41
CA SER A 105 15.23 8.95 7.09
C SER A 105 15.52 8.55 8.55
N ALA A 106 16.08 9.45 9.35
CA ALA A 106 16.32 9.19 10.76
C ALA A 106 15.03 8.96 11.59
N SER A 107 13.86 9.38 11.11
CA SER A 107 12.59 9.32 11.85
C SER A 107 11.40 8.76 11.09
N ASP A 108 11.44 8.78 9.75
CA ASP A 108 10.28 8.58 8.90
C ASP A 108 10.65 7.88 7.58
N LEU A 109 9.66 7.30 6.89
CA LEU A 109 9.80 6.98 5.47
C LEU A 109 10.18 8.24 4.68
N VAL A 110 11.14 8.12 3.76
CA VAL A 110 11.51 9.22 2.86
C VAL A 110 10.35 9.47 1.91
N ASP A 111 9.84 10.71 1.92
CA ASP A 111 8.79 11.14 1.01
C ASP A 111 9.37 11.41 -0.37
N GLN A 112 9.07 10.50 -1.31
CA GLN A 112 9.36 10.68 -2.73
C GLN A 112 8.16 11.28 -3.48
N GLY A 113 7.15 11.77 -2.78
CA GLY A 113 5.91 12.27 -3.36
C GLY A 113 5.04 11.16 -3.93
N ARG A 114 3.74 11.45 -4.05
CA ARG A 114 2.72 10.56 -4.67
C ARG A 114 2.77 9.11 -4.18
N TYR A 115 3.17 8.88 -2.93
CA TYR A 115 3.20 7.56 -2.28
C TYR A 115 3.97 6.49 -3.08
N ARG A 116 5.08 6.88 -3.75
CA ARG A 116 5.84 5.98 -4.64
C ARG A 116 6.27 4.68 -3.96
N TRP A 117 6.80 4.74 -2.75
CA TRP A 117 7.19 3.55 -2.00
C TRP A 117 6.01 2.60 -1.78
N GLN A 118 4.87 3.13 -1.33
CA GLN A 118 3.66 2.35 -1.11
C GLN A 118 3.13 1.74 -2.42
N ARG A 119 3.11 2.51 -3.51
CA ARG A 119 2.63 2.06 -4.82
C ARG A 119 3.54 0.98 -5.40
N ALA A 120 4.86 1.17 -5.41
CA ALA A 120 5.82 0.17 -5.88
C ALA A 120 5.79 -1.11 -5.04
N LEU A 121 5.54 -0.99 -3.73
CA LEU A 121 5.37 -2.13 -2.85
C LEU A 121 4.07 -2.88 -3.15
N LEU A 122 2.96 -2.17 -3.40
CA LEU A 122 1.71 -2.78 -3.89
C LEU A 122 1.87 -3.49 -5.23
N SER A 123 2.79 -3.06 -6.11
CA SER A 123 3.09 -3.81 -7.35
C SER A 123 3.69 -5.19 -7.06
N ASN A 124 4.44 -5.33 -5.96
CA ASN A 124 5.08 -6.59 -5.57
C ASN A 124 4.17 -7.49 -4.72
N GLY A 125 3.36 -6.92 -3.83
CA GLY A 125 2.43 -7.71 -3.02
C GLY A 125 1.55 -6.90 -2.09
N ASP A 126 0.64 -7.60 -1.41
CA ASP A 126 -0.19 -7.01 -0.35
C ASP A 126 0.63 -6.88 0.94
N TYR A 127 1.20 -5.69 1.13
CA TYR A 127 2.03 -5.39 2.30
C TYR A 127 1.23 -4.86 3.51
N LEU A 128 -0.09 -4.69 3.36
CA LEU A 128 -0.89 -3.93 4.31
C LEU A 128 -0.96 -4.63 5.66
N LEU A 129 -0.84 -3.86 6.74
CA LEU A 129 -0.96 -4.41 8.09
C LEU A 129 -2.38 -4.30 8.62
N PRO A 130 -2.95 -5.37 9.19
CA PRO A 130 -4.29 -5.33 9.75
C PRO A 130 -4.32 -4.54 11.06
N ARG A 131 -5.42 -3.79 11.27
CA ARG A 131 -5.78 -3.16 12.53
C ARG A 131 -7.27 -3.31 12.78
N GLY A 132 -7.64 -4.32 13.55
CA GLY A 132 -9.04 -4.73 13.67
C GLY A 132 -9.60 -5.10 12.28
N SER A 133 -10.69 -4.45 11.87
CA SER A 133 -11.30 -4.62 10.54
C SER A 133 -10.70 -3.75 9.44
N ASN A 134 -9.65 -2.97 9.73
CA ASN A 134 -9.02 -2.08 8.76
C ASN A 134 -7.68 -2.66 8.28
N LEU A 135 -7.22 -2.17 7.13
CA LEU A 135 -5.89 -2.40 6.58
C LEU A 135 -5.14 -1.08 6.53
N SER A 136 -3.85 -1.10 6.88
CA SER A 136 -3.03 0.09 6.96
C SER A 136 -2.02 0.21 5.82
N PHE A 137 -1.90 1.42 5.25
CA PHE A 137 -0.79 1.83 4.38
C PHE A 137 0.52 2.13 5.13
N LEU A 138 0.60 1.63 6.37
CA LEU A 138 1.63 1.89 7.35
C LEU A 138 1.68 3.33 7.85
N VAL A 139 2.20 3.49 9.07
CA VAL A 139 2.43 4.80 9.70
C VAL A 139 3.90 4.94 10.13
N ASN A 140 4.39 6.18 10.21
CA ASN A 140 5.76 6.43 10.68
C ASN A 140 5.88 6.35 12.21
N THR A 141 4.77 6.43 12.94
CA THR A 141 4.77 6.37 14.41
C THR A 141 5.31 5.01 14.87
N ILE A 142 6.55 5.00 15.35
CA ILE A 142 7.33 3.81 15.68
C ILE A 142 6.64 2.84 16.67
N THR A 143 5.80 3.35 17.55
CA THR A 143 5.08 2.56 18.58
C THR A 143 3.75 1.99 18.09
N ASP A 144 3.29 2.38 16.90
CA ASP A 144 2.01 1.90 16.38
C ASP A 144 2.15 0.47 15.82
N GLU A 145 1.12 -0.33 16.01
CA GLU A 145 1.05 -1.73 15.56
C GLU A 145 0.98 -1.86 14.03
N THR A 146 0.62 -0.79 13.32
CA THR A 146 0.71 -0.73 11.87
C THR A 146 1.85 0.17 11.39
N SER A 147 2.89 0.34 12.21
CA SER A 147 4.05 1.14 11.81
C SER A 147 4.95 0.43 10.80
N TRP A 148 5.68 1.22 10.01
CA TRP A 148 6.78 0.72 9.19
C TRP A 148 7.80 -0.08 10.01
N LYS A 149 8.01 0.29 11.28
CA LYS A 149 8.90 -0.48 12.17
C LYS A 149 8.33 -1.86 12.49
N ARG A 150 7.03 -1.95 12.81
CA ARG A 150 6.36 -3.24 13.02
C ARG A 150 6.39 -4.10 11.76
N PHE A 151 6.19 -3.49 10.60
CA PHE A 151 6.34 -4.13 9.30
C PHE A 151 7.75 -4.75 9.11
N LEU A 152 8.83 -3.99 9.33
CA LEU A 152 10.21 -4.49 9.19
C LEU A 152 10.53 -5.64 10.16
N ARG A 153 10.00 -5.60 11.38
CA ARG A 153 10.20 -6.66 12.39
C ARG A 153 9.54 -7.98 11.98
N GLY A 154 8.57 -7.94 11.06
CA GLY A 154 7.74 -9.09 10.70
C GLY A 154 6.51 -9.23 11.60
N THR A 155 5.52 -9.93 11.04
CA THR A 155 4.20 -10.10 11.64
C THR A 155 3.92 -11.52 12.13
N GLY A 156 4.74 -12.51 11.72
CA GLY A 156 4.49 -13.92 11.98
C GLY A 156 3.43 -14.51 11.05
N THR A 157 3.19 -13.88 9.89
CA THR A 157 2.18 -14.30 8.90
C THR A 157 2.86 -14.97 7.71
N ASN A 158 2.12 -15.79 6.96
CA ASN A 158 2.64 -16.41 5.74
C ASN A 158 1.70 -16.10 4.56
N PRO A 159 2.17 -15.36 3.53
CA PRO A 159 3.51 -14.76 3.40
C PRO A 159 3.75 -13.63 4.42
N GLU A 160 5.02 -13.30 4.65
CA GLU A 160 5.41 -12.17 5.49
C GLU A 160 5.36 -10.88 4.65
N PRO A 161 4.61 -9.83 5.02
CA PRO A 161 4.51 -8.58 4.26
C PRO A 161 5.86 -7.96 3.90
N ARG A 162 6.88 -8.08 4.77
CA ARG A 162 8.23 -7.57 4.53
C ARG A 162 8.99 -8.31 3.42
N GLU A 163 8.58 -9.52 3.05
CA GLU A 163 9.14 -10.23 1.89
C GLU A 163 8.86 -9.47 0.59
N PHE A 164 7.71 -8.79 0.48
CA PHE A 164 7.43 -7.93 -0.67
C PHE A 164 8.35 -6.72 -0.73
N LEU A 165 8.81 -6.20 0.42
CA LEU A 165 9.82 -5.13 0.44
C LEU A 165 11.17 -5.66 -0.04
N LYS A 166 11.55 -6.88 0.38
CA LYS A 166 12.76 -7.52 -0.12
C LYS A 166 12.67 -7.73 -1.64
N GLN A 167 11.56 -8.27 -2.15
CA GLN A 167 11.34 -8.48 -3.59
C GLN A 167 11.42 -7.17 -4.38
N LEU A 168 10.85 -6.08 -3.84
CA LEU A 168 10.99 -4.75 -4.42
C LEU A 168 12.47 -4.33 -4.45
N TRP A 169 13.17 -4.42 -3.32
CA TRP A 169 14.58 -4.04 -3.21
C TRP A 169 15.52 -4.88 -4.07
N ASP A 170 15.21 -6.15 -4.30
CA ASP A 170 15.96 -7.05 -5.18
C ASP A 170 15.93 -6.59 -6.66
N GLN A 171 14.93 -5.77 -7.03
CA GLN A 171 14.78 -5.19 -8.36
C GLN A 171 15.43 -3.80 -8.50
N LEU A 172 15.94 -3.22 -7.41
CA LEU A 172 16.51 -1.88 -7.40
C LEU A 172 18.04 -1.90 -7.44
N ASN A 173 18.62 -1.04 -8.27
CA ASN A 173 20.03 -0.72 -8.22
C ASN A 173 20.28 0.38 -7.18
N SER A 174 20.91 0.00 -6.07
CA SER A 174 21.23 0.91 -4.97
C SER A 174 22.23 2.01 -5.35
N ASN A 175 22.96 1.89 -6.46
CA ASN A 175 23.91 2.89 -6.95
C ASN A 175 23.27 3.95 -7.87
N GLU A 176 22.00 3.81 -8.21
CA GLU A 176 21.27 4.72 -9.10
C GLU A 176 20.20 5.52 -8.34
N GLU A 177 19.61 6.50 -9.03
CA GLU A 177 18.45 7.24 -8.53
C GLU A 177 17.24 6.30 -8.43
N LEU A 178 16.55 6.32 -7.29
CA LEU A 178 15.47 5.36 -7.03
C LEU A 178 14.14 5.80 -7.67
N ASP A 179 13.88 7.10 -7.78
CA ASP A 179 12.61 7.62 -8.31
C ASP A 179 12.25 7.04 -9.69
N PRO A 180 13.14 7.06 -10.71
CA PRO A 180 12.81 6.49 -12.03
C PRO A 180 12.64 4.98 -11.99
N GLN A 181 13.38 4.28 -11.12
CA GLN A 181 13.27 2.82 -10.97
C GLN A 181 11.91 2.44 -10.36
N LEU A 182 11.46 3.17 -9.35
CA LEU A 182 10.16 2.96 -8.71
C LEU A 182 9.00 3.26 -9.66
N GLU A 183 9.07 4.34 -10.44
CA GLU A 183 8.04 4.63 -11.46
C GLU A 183 8.00 3.54 -12.53
N CYS A 184 9.15 3.03 -12.99
CA CYS A 184 9.20 1.91 -13.93
C CYS A 184 8.48 0.65 -13.39
N LEU A 185 8.66 0.36 -12.09
CA LEU A 185 7.98 -0.76 -11.43
C LEU A 185 6.48 -0.51 -11.21
N ILE A 186 6.08 0.74 -10.99
CA ILE A 186 4.68 1.16 -10.86
C ILE A 186 3.94 1.06 -12.20
N ASP A 187 4.60 1.44 -13.29
CA ASP A 187 4.04 1.49 -14.65
C ASP A 187 4.14 0.16 -15.40
N ALA A 188 4.82 -0.84 -14.83
CA ALA A 188 4.94 -2.15 -15.45
C ALA A 188 3.59 -2.89 -15.51
N ASP A 189 3.42 -3.71 -16.55
CA ASP A 189 2.21 -4.51 -16.75
C ASP A 189 2.18 -5.68 -15.77
N HIS A 190 1.40 -5.52 -14.70
CA HIS A 190 1.24 -6.52 -13.66
C HIS A 190 -0.18 -7.10 -13.72
N LYS A 191 -0.30 -8.42 -13.60
CA LYS A 191 -1.59 -9.07 -13.38
C LYS A 191 -1.95 -8.99 -11.91
N LEU A 192 -2.60 -7.90 -11.50
CA LEU A 192 -2.96 -7.62 -10.11
C LEU A 192 -4.45 -7.77 -9.86
N GLU A 193 -4.81 -7.89 -8.58
CA GLU A 193 -6.18 -7.70 -8.17
C GLU A 193 -6.63 -6.25 -8.45
N PRO A 194 -7.89 -6.02 -8.91
CA PRO A 194 -8.36 -4.71 -9.33
C PRO A 194 -8.16 -3.59 -8.29
N TRP A 195 -8.23 -3.93 -7.01
CA TRP A 195 -8.06 -2.96 -5.93
C TRP A 195 -6.60 -2.50 -5.76
N ARG A 196 -5.62 -3.38 -6.01
CA ARG A 196 -4.20 -3.02 -5.98
C ARG A 196 -3.90 -2.11 -7.16
N GLU A 197 -4.35 -2.49 -8.35
CA GLU A 197 -4.21 -1.68 -9.57
C GLU A 197 -4.83 -0.28 -9.37
N ALA A 198 -6.06 -0.20 -8.83
CA ALA A 198 -6.72 1.07 -8.55
C ALA A 198 -5.91 1.97 -7.60
N LEU A 199 -5.30 1.42 -6.54
CA LEU A 199 -4.44 2.19 -5.63
C LEU A 199 -3.13 2.59 -6.30
N ILE A 200 -2.49 1.69 -7.05
CA ILE A 200 -1.22 1.95 -7.74
C ILE A 200 -1.36 3.09 -8.74
N HIS A 201 -2.48 3.22 -9.44
CA HIS A 201 -2.68 4.29 -10.43
C HIS A 201 -3.42 5.52 -9.90
N CYS A 202 -3.85 5.54 -8.64
CA CYS A 202 -4.55 6.66 -8.01
C CYS A 202 -3.87 7.06 -6.68
N PRO A 203 -2.77 7.84 -6.72
CA PRO A 203 -2.12 8.31 -5.50
C PRO A 203 -3.05 9.15 -4.60
N GLU A 204 -4.03 9.85 -5.17
CA GLU A 204 -5.04 10.59 -4.43
C GLU A 204 -5.90 9.72 -3.49
N ALA A 205 -5.97 8.40 -3.72
CA ALA A 205 -6.66 7.48 -2.82
C ALA A 205 -5.92 7.33 -1.48
N PHE A 206 -4.59 7.41 -1.49
CA PHE A 206 -3.79 7.46 -0.27
C PHE A 206 -3.95 8.80 0.44
N GLU A 207 -3.98 9.91 -0.30
CA GLU A 207 -4.18 11.26 0.24
C GLU A 207 -5.52 11.41 0.96
N TYR A 208 -6.58 10.78 0.43
CA TYR A 208 -7.89 10.75 1.06
C TYR A 208 -7.84 10.10 2.46
N CYS A 209 -6.98 9.09 2.62
CA CYS A 209 -6.88 8.31 3.85
C CYS A 209 -5.99 9.01 4.90
N GLU A 210 -6.45 10.10 5.52
CA GLU A 210 -5.67 10.91 6.48
C GLU A 210 -5.09 10.12 7.68
N LYS A 211 -5.64 8.93 7.97
CA LYS A 211 -5.15 8.00 9.01
C LYS A 211 -4.47 6.75 8.46
N ASN A 212 -4.17 6.72 7.17
CA ASN A 212 -3.54 5.60 6.46
C ASN A 212 -4.33 4.29 6.58
N TYR A 213 -5.66 4.36 6.63
CA TYR A 213 -6.52 3.18 6.72
C TYR A 213 -7.48 3.08 5.56
N MET A 214 -7.68 1.85 5.11
CA MET A 214 -8.76 1.41 4.26
C MET A 214 -9.52 0.26 4.93
N ARG A 215 -10.73 -0.03 4.45
CA ARG A 215 -11.49 -1.21 4.86
C ARG A 215 -11.86 -2.03 3.64
N LYS A 216 -11.58 -3.32 3.71
CA LYS A 216 -11.91 -4.29 2.67
C LYS A 216 -13.03 -5.20 3.18
N GLU A 217 -14.26 -4.97 2.73
CA GLU A 217 -15.40 -5.85 3.05
C GLU A 217 -15.45 -7.04 2.09
N SER A 218 -15.00 -6.84 0.84
CA SER A 218 -14.86 -7.90 -0.16
C SER A 218 -13.75 -7.55 -1.18
N GLN A 219 -13.50 -8.40 -2.17
CA GLN A 219 -12.56 -8.06 -3.27
C GLN A 219 -13.01 -6.85 -4.10
N ASN A 220 -14.31 -6.56 -4.10
CA ASN A 220 -14.93 -5.52 -4.92
C ASN A 220 -15.55 -4.38 -4.10
N THR A 221 -15.53 -4.48 -2.77
CA THR A 221 -16.10 -3.49 -1.85
C THR A 221 -15.03 -3.02 -0.90
N ILE A 222 -14.48 -1.85 -1.21
CA ILE A 222 -13.31 -1.32 -0.53
C ILE A 222 -13.53 0.15 -0.24
N TYR A 223 -13.42 0.52 1.03
CA TYR A 223 -13.62 1.88 1.50
C TYR A 223 -12.30 2.53 1.89
N LEU A 224 -12.03 3.67 1.29
CA LEU A 224 -11.01 4.62 1.73
C LEU A 224 -11.52 5.32 2.98
N LEU A 225 -10.77 5.27 4.08
CA LEU A 225 -11.22 5.85 5.35
C LEU A 225 -10.49 7.17 5.61
N ARG A 226 -11.25 8.27 5.65
CA ARG A 226 -10.69 9.56 6.06
C ARG A 226 -10.29 9.58 7.54
N ARG A 227 -10.99 8.78 8.36
CA ARG A 227 -10.69 8.54 9.78
C ARG A 227 -10.30 7.08 9.99
N THR A 228 -10.73 6.49 11.11
CA THR A 228 -10.42 5.10 11.47
C THR A 228 -11.63 4.17 11.38
N GLN A 229 -12.84 4.68 11.15
CA GLN A 229 -14.08 3.90 11.20
C GLN A 229 -15.04 4.35 10.10
N LEU A 230 -15.93 3.45 9.65
CA LEU A 230 -17.00 3.74 8.68
C LEU A 230 -18.09 4.70 9.20
N ASN A 231 -18.14 4.95 10.51
CA ASN A 231 -18.99 6.01 11.07
C ASN A 231 -18.35 7.42 10.91
N GLY A 232 -17.21 7.50 10.23
CA GLY A 232 -16.63 8.75 9.74
C GLY A 232 -16.65 8.77 8.21
N PHE A 233 -16.25 9.92 7.64
CA PHE A 233 -16.19 10.08 6.19
C PHE A 233 -15.36 8.98 5.52
N HIS A 234 -15.97 8.35 4.53
CA HIS A 234 -15.33 7.36 3.69
C HIS A 234 -15.86 7.42 2.25
N ALA A 235 -15.02 6.96 1.33
CA ALA A 235 -15.30 6.86 -0.09
C ALA A 235 -15.12 5.41 -0.54
N ASP A 236 -15.86 4.98 -1.56
CA ASP A 236 -15.55 3.73 -2.26
C ASP A 236 -14.32 3.93 -3.16
N LEU A 237 -13.36 3.00 -3.09
CA LEU A 237 -12.08 3.07 -3.80
C LEU A 237 -12.28 3.27 -5.30
N PHE A 238 -13.15 2.47 -5.91
CA PHE A 238 -13.27 2.40 -7.36
C PHE A 238 -13.94 3.65 -7.93
N THR A 239 -15.05 4.08 -7.33
CA THR A 239 -15.74 5.32 -7.70
C THR A 239 -14.88 6.55 -7.41
N TYR A 240 -14.04 6.53 -6.37
CA TYR A 240 -13.12 7.62 -6.07
C TYR A 240 -11.98 7.71 -7.09
N CYS A 241 -11.37 6.58 -7.48
CA CYS A 241 -10.36 6.56 -8.54
C CYS A 241 -10.96 7.02 -9.88
N LEU A 242 -12.18 6.57 -10.20
CA LEU A 242 -12.89 7.01 -11.41
C LEU A 242 -13.19 8.52 -11.37
N TYR A 243 -13.60 9.06 -10.22
CA TYR A 243 -13.74 10.50 -10.02
C TYR A 243 -12.43 11.24 -10.31
N VAL A 244 -11.31 10.77 -9.74
CA VAL A 244 -9.98 11.39 -9.91
C VAL A 244 -9.58 11.42 -11.38
N GLU A 245 -9.87 10.37 -12.14
CA GLU A 245 -9.58 10.30 -13.57
C GLU A 245 -10.46 11.25 -14.40
N LEU A 246 -11.75 11.37 -14.03
CA LEU A 246 -12.73 12.09 -14.82
C LEU A 246 -12.86 13.59 -14.48
N LYS A 247 -12.46 14.02 -13.27
CA LYS A 247 -12.69 15.40 -12.75
C LYS A 247 -12.16 16.52 -13.65
N SER A 248 -11.16 16.24 -14.47
CA SER A 248 -10.57 17.19 -15.44
C SER A 248 -10.82 16.83 -16.91
N THR A 249 -11.58 15.77 -17.17
CA THR A 249 -11.74 15.19 -18.50
C THR A 249 -13.12 15.45 -19.09
N LEU A 250 -14.17 15.38 -18.27
CA LEU A 250 -15.54 15.67 -18.71
C LEU A 250 -15.77 17.19 -18.80
N LYS A 251 -16.50 17.61 -19.84
CA LYS A 251 -16.74 19.03 -20.17
C LYS A 251 -18.11 19.51 -19.71
N ILE A 252 -19.12 18.66 -19.81
CA ILE A 252 -20.52 19.04 -19.61
C ILE A 252 -21.00 18.58 -18.24
N LEU A 253 -20.89 17.28 -17.98
CA LEU A 253 -21.21 16.63 -16.72
C LEU A 253 -20.05 16.82 -15.75
N ARG A 254 -20.29 17.58 -14.68
CA ARG A 254 -19.28 17.87 -13.66
C ARG A 254 -19.17 16.70 -12.68
N PRO A 255 -18.01 16.02 -12.59
CA PRO A 255 -17.80 14.98 -11.61
C PRO A 255 -17.69 15.56 -10.19
N SER A 256 -18.34 14.91 -9.24
CA SER A 256 -18.20 15.17 -7.81
C SER A 256 -18.30 13.84 -7.07
N HIS A 257 -17.31 13.51 -6.25
CA HIS A 257 -17.44 12.34 -5.38
C HIS A 257 -18.30 12.68 -4.16
N TRP A 258 -19.18 11.76 -3.78
CA TRP A 258 -20.00 11.85 -2.58
C TRP A 258 -19.49 10.85 -1.55
N ASP A 259 -18.69 11.35 -0.62
CA ASP A 259 -18.28 10.60 0.57
C ASP A 259 -19.33 10.69 1.67
N VAL A 260 -19.44 9.62 2.47
CA VAL A 260 -20.53 9.46 3.43
C VAL A 260 -19.99 9.36 4.86
N PRO A 261 -20.66 9.96 5.86
CA PRO A 261 -20.23 9.91 7.25
C PRO A 261 -20.86 8.75 8.05
N ASP A 262 -21.47 7.77 7.38
CA ASP A 262 -22.19 6.67 8.02
C ASP A 262 -22.08 5.38 7.21
N LYS A 263 -22.18 4.24 7.89
CA LYS A 263 -22.01 2.90 7.30
C LYS A 263 -23.22 2.36 6.51
N TYR A 264 -24.32 3.10 6.45
CA TYR A 264 -25.58 2.65 5.85
C TYR A 264 -25.78 3.23 4.45
N THR A 265 -25.14 4.35 4.16
CA THR A 265 -25.16 5.01 2.86
C THR A 265 -24.02 4.50 2.00
N GLU A 266 -24.29 4.22 0.73
CA GLU A 266 -23.26 3.83 -0.24
C GLU A 266 -22.64 5.11 -0.87
N PRO A 267 -21.31 5.34 -0.72
CA PRO A 267 -20.65 6.45 -1.39
C PRO A 267 -20.63 6.23 -2.91
N CYS A 268 -20.65 7.32 -3.68
CA CYS A 268 -20.71 7.21 -5.14
C CYS A 268 -20.03 8.38 -5.85
N LEU A 269 -19.79 8.20 -7.14
CA LEU A 269 -19.44 9.30 -8.04
C LEU A 269 -20.73 9.90 -8.60
N ASN A 270 -20.94 11.20 -8.40
CA ASN A 270 -22.01 11.94 -9.05
C ASN A 270 -21.48 12.67 -10.29
N LEU A 271 -22.23 12.60 -11.38
CA LEU A 271 -22.02 13.37 -12.59
C LEU A 271 -23.18 14.36 -12.74
N ILE A 272 -22.88 15.64 -12.55
CA ILE A 272 -23.88 16.69 -12.41
C ILE A 272 -23.94 17.51 -13.69
N GLY A 273 -25.09 17.46 -14.37
CA GLY A 273 -25.36 18.23 -15.58
C GLY A 273 -26.41 19.30 -15.36
N ASN A 274 -26.53 20.23 -16.31
CA ASN A 274 -27.66 21.15 -16.40
C ASN A 274 -28.30 21.00 -17.77
N LEU A 275 -29.59 20.64 -17.79
CA LEU A 275 -30.37 20.52 -19.01
C LEU A 275 -31.54 21.49 -18.96
N LYS A 276 -31.57 22.44 -19.89
CA LYS A 276 -32.63 23.47 -20.01
C LYS A 276 -32.93 24.20 -18.69
N GLY A 277 -31.90 24.47 -17.88
CA GLY A 277 -32.02 25.19 -16.61
C GLY A 277 -32.33 24.30 -15.39
N LYS A 278 -32.54 23.00 -15.57
CA LYS A 278 -32.70 22.04 -14.48
C LYS A 278 -31.43 21.22 -14.28
N GLN A 279 -31.05 21.03 -13.03
CA GLN A 279 -29.96 20.13 -12.67
C GLN A 279 -30.41 18.68 -12.81
N ILE A 280 -29.53 17.86 -13.39
CA ILE A 280 -29.67 16.40 -13.43
C ILE A 280 -28.44 15.78 -12.78
N THR A 281 -28.59 14.60 -12.19
CA THR A 281 -27.47 13.89 -11.57
C THR A 281 -27.52 12.41 -11.95
N PHE A 282 -26.41 11.93 -12.52
CA PHE A 282 -26.15 10.50 -12.60
C PHE A 282 -25.32 10.08 -11.39
N SER A 283 -25.75 9.05 -10.68
CA SER A 283 -24.98 8.45 -9.59
C SER A 283 -24.35 7.16 -10.09
N VAL A 284 -23.04 7.02 -9.90
CA VAL A 284 -22.22 5.89 -10.33
C VAL A 284 -21.71 5.18 -9.09
N PHE A 285 -22.16 3.95 -8.89
CA PHE A 285 -21.80 3.09 -7.78
C PHE A 285 -20.86 1.98 -8.27
N SER A 286 -19.93 1.54 -7.41
CA SER A 286 -19.21 0.29 -7.64
C SER A 286 -20.18 -0.86 -7.43
N ASP A 287 -20.28 -1.78 -8.38
CA ASP A 287 -21.23 -2.90 -8.31
C ASP A 287 -20.57 -4.18 -8.83
N ASN A 288 -20.30 -5.11 -7.92
CA ASN A 288 -19.59 -6.35 -8.19
C ASN A 288 -18.27 -6.10 -8.95
N GLU A 289 -18.10 -6.68 -10.13
CA GLU A 289 -16.89 -6.53 -10.97
C GLU A 289 -16.92 -5.29 -11.88
N GLY A 290 -17.86 -4.37 -11.68
CA GLY A 290 -18.10 -3.24 -12.55
C GLY A 290 -18.71 -2.04 -11.84
N TYR A 291 -19.58 -1.34 -12.57
CA TYR A 291 -20.24 -0.14 -12.11
C TYR A 291 -21.70 -0.14 -12.50
N ARG A 292 -22.52 0.47 -11.63
CA ARG A 292 -23.92 0.74 -11.87
C ARG A 292 -24.12 2.25 -11.97
N ILE A 293 -24.59 2.71 -13.12
CA ILE A 293 -24.99 4.11 -13.32
C ILE A 293 -26.49 4.22 -13.16
N GLN A 294 -26.96 5.21 -12.42
CA GLN A 294 -28.38 5.47 -12.21
C GLN A 294 -28.73 6.94 -12.40
N ILE A 295 -29.93 7.19 -12.91
CA ILE A 295 -30.60 8.50 -12.90
C ILE A 295 -32.07 8.30 -12.51
N PRO A 296 -32.66 9.17 -11.67
CA PRO A 296 -34.08 9.08 -11.33
C PRO A 296 -34.96 9.21 -12.58
N GLN A 297 -35.99 8.37 -12.69
CA GLN A 297 -36.95 8.47 -13.79
C GLN A 297 -37.65 9.82 -13.86
N THR A 298 -37.86 10.47 -12.71
CA THR A 298 -38.42 11.82 -12.63
C THR A 298 -37.54 12.85 -13.33
N ASP A 299 -36.23 12.65 -13.36
CA ASP A 299 -35.30 13.54 -14.05
C ASP A 299 -35.27 13.27 -15.56
N CYS A 300 -35.61 12.05 -15.99
CA CYS A 300 -35.71 11.68 -17.40
C CYS A 300 -37.07 12.02 -18.03
N SER A 301 -38.18 11.80 -17.32
CA SER A 301 -39.54 11.94 -17.86
C SER A 301 -39.91 13.39 -18.17
N GLU A 302 -39.23 14.35 -17.55
CA GLU A 302 -39.35 15.77 -17.89
C GLU A 302 -38.70 16.11 -19.25
N TYR A 303 -37.91 15.20 -19.82
CA TYR A 303 -37.18 15.38 -21.07
C TYR A 303 -37.27 14.13 -21.96
N GLU A 304 -38.33 14.04 -22.78
CA GLU A 304 -38.60 12.88 -23.65
C GLU A 304 -37.41 12.47 -24.54
N ASN A 305 -36.60 13.45 -24.99
CA ASN A 305 -35.39 13.18 -25.76
C ASN A 305 -34.28 12.51 -24.93
N LEU A 306 -34.17 12.82 -23.64
CA LEU A 306 -33.16 12.27 -22.75
C LEU A 306 -33.44 10.80 -22.44
N GLU A 307 -34.68 10.47 -22.06
CA GLU A 307 -35.04 9.07 -21.78
C GLU A 307 -34.83 8.18 -23.01
N LYS A 308 -35.21 8.67 -24.20
CA LYS A 308 -34.99 7.97 -25.46
C LYS A 308 -33.51 7.82 -25.79
N ALA A 309 -32.70 8.87 -25.59
CA ALA A 309 -31.25 8.82 -25.80
C ALA A 309 -30.58 7.79 -24.88
N LEU A 310 -30.94 7.78 -23.58
CA LEU A 310 -30.41 6.82 -22.61
C LEU A 310 -30.81 5.37 -22.94
N LYS A 311 -32.06 5.14 -23.36
CA LYS A 311 -32.51 3.81 -23.83
C LYS A 311 -31.74 3.34 -25.07
N ASN A 312 -31.39 4.25 -25.99
CA ASN A 312 -30.57 3.93 -27.17
C ASN A 312 -29.14 3.52 -26.79
N VAL A 313 -28.62 4.02 -25.66
CA VAL A 313 -27.36 3.58 -25.07
C VAL A 313 -27.59 2.59 -23.91
N GLU A 314 -28.58 1.71 -24.07
CA GLU A 314 -28.80 0.51 -23.26
C GLU A 314 -29.10 0.74 -21.76
N TYR A 315 -29.62 1.91 -21.37
CA TYR A 315 -30.21 2.06 -20.03
C TYR A 315 -31.57 1.37 -19.97
N SER A 316 -31.79 0.58 -18.91
CA SER A 316 -33.06 -0.09 -18.62
C SER A 316 -33.75 0.54 -17.42
N VAL A 317 -35.08 0.38 -17.35
CA VAL A 317 -35.89 0.86 -16.23
C VAL A 317 -35.87 -0.17 -15.11
N GLU A 318 -35.44 0.24 -13.92
CA GLU A 318 -35.31 -0.61 -12.74
C GLU A 318 -35.79 0.17 -11.51
N GLY A 319 -36.94 -0.24 -10.95
CA GLY A 319 -37.65 0.52 -9.92
C GLY A 319 -37.98 1.94 -10.39
N ASN A 320 -37.50 2.95 -9.66
CA ASN A 320 -37.70 4.37 -9.96
C ASN A 320 -36.51 5.01 -10.72
N PHE A 321 -35.60 4.19 -11.25
CA PHE A 321 -34.39 4.66 -11.93
C PHE A 321 -34.34 4.15 -13.37
N LEU A 322 -33.65 4.89 -14.24
CA LEU A 322 -33.00 4.31 -15.40
C LEU A 322 -31.58 3.93 -14.98
N GLN A 323 -31.17 2.72 -15.31
CA GLN A 323 -29.85 2.23 -14.93
C GLN A 323 -29.13 1.50 -16.05
N ARG A 324 -27.80 1.48 -15.95
CA ARG A 324 -26.94 0.65 -16.81
C ARG A 324 -25.82 0.05 -15.97
N LEU A 325 -25.56 -1.24 -16.21
CA LEU A 325 -24.43 -1.97 -15.65
C LEU A 325 -23.30 -2.01 -16.68
N LEU A 326 -22.09 -1.71 -16.26
CA LEU A 326 -20.91 -1.69 -17.12
C LEU A 326 -19.73 -2.37 -16.43
N SER A 327 -18.88 -3.00 -17.22
CA SER A 327 -17.61 -3.53 -16.73
C SER A 327 -16.64 -2.41 -16.33
N ARG A 328 -15.57 -2.75 -15.59
CA ARG A 328 -14.49 -1.80 -15.29
C ARG A 328 -13.79 -1.26 -16.54
N SER A 329 -13.68 -2.05 -17.61
CA SER A 329 -13.04 -1.62 -18.85
C SER A 329 -13.90 -0.66 -19.67
N ASP A 330 -15.23 -0.77 -19.57
CA ASP A 330 -16.15 -0.03 -20.44
C ASP A 330 -16.66 1.26 -19.80
N ILE A 331 -16.54 1.41 -18.47
CA ILE A 331 -17.12 2.57 -17.76
C ILE A 331 -16.58 3.91 -18.26
N ASN A 332 -15.27 3.98 -18.52
CA ASN A 332 -14.63 5.25 -18.83
C ASN A 332 -15.03 5.77 -20.21
N SER A 333 -15.00 4.89 -21.22
CA SER A 333 -15.44 5.21 -22.58
C SER A 333 -16.93 5.54 -22.62
N HIS A 334 -17.75 4.81 -21.85
CA HIS A 334 -19.17 5.10 -21.74
C HIS A 334 -19.45 6.46 -21.10
N LEU A 335 -18.80 6.81 -19.99
CA LEU A 335 -19.02 8.10 -19.32
C LEU A 335 -18.56 9.30 -20.17
N LYS A 336 -17.49 9.13 -20.97
CA LYS A 336 -17.08 10.13 -21.97
C LYS A 336 -18.11 10.28 -23.09
N ALA A 337 -18.62 9.17 -23.63
CA ALA A 337 -19.68 9.21 -24.63
C ALA A 337 -20.98 9.82 -24.08
N LEU A 338 -21.32 9.54 -22.82
CA LEU A 338 -22.46 10.13 -22.13
C LEU A 338 -22.31 11.66 -22.02
N ASP A 339 -21.12 12.15 -21.68
CA ASP A 339 -20.81 13.59 -21.63
C ASP A 339 -21.03 14.28 -22.99
N GLU A 340 -20.62 13.63 -24.09
CA GLU A 340 -20.82 14.13 -25.46
C GLU A 340 -22.30 14.15 -25.88
N VAL A 341 -23.08 13.13 -25.50
CA VAL A 341 -24.53 13.12 -25.75
C VAL A 341 -25.18 14.37 -25.12
N PHE A 342 -24.73 14.76 -23.92
CA PHE A 342 -25.23 15.95 -23.23
C PHE A 342 -24.77 17.29 -23.81
N ASP A 343 -23.73 17.32 -24.63
CA ASP A 343 -23.38 18.51 -25.41
C ASP A 343 -24.40 18.76 -26.55
N SER A 344 -25.11 17.71 -26.99
CA SER A 344 -26.01 17.74 -28.15
C SER A 344 -27.50 17.95 -27.83
N VAL A 345 -27.88 17.97 -26.54
CA VAL A 345 -29.27 18.06 -26.04
C VAL A 345 -29.48 19.36 -25.28
#